data_AF-A0A1S0UJ44-F1
#
_entry.id   AF-A0A1S0UJ44-F1
#
_cell.length_a   1.000
_cell.length_b   1.000
_cell.length_c   1.000
_cell.angle_alpha   90.00
_cell.angle_beta   90.00
_cell.angle_gamma   90.00
#
_symmetry.space_group_name_H-M   'P 1'
#
loop_
_entity.id
_entity.type
_entity.pdbx_description
1 polymer ?
#
loop_
_entity_poly.entity_id
_entity_poly.type
_entity_poly.pdbx_seq_one_letter_code
_entity_poly.pdbx_strand_id
1 'polypeptide(L)'
;MFFNAKLTARLITFRLPVRYFSKSKKSTATLKYLRKQCSDEFSRKAREHSYRARSAYKLLEINEKYKIIEPGMVVVDVGAAPGSWCQVVADIVQPNVYGDAFVLGIDLQPIMPVSGVNFLDLSDITAQKTHENIKQLLNGRSVDVVISDMAPNPTGKRRNWQLKISSNSQIAAPR
;
A
#
# COMPACT_ATOMS: atom_id res chain seq x y z
N MET A 1 -43.01 -38.33 26.56
CA MET A 1 -41.98 -38.32 25.49
C MET A 1 -41.14 -37.07 25.66
N PHE A 2 -39.94 -37.19 26.24
CA PHE A 2 -38.96 -36.10 26.30
C PHE A 2 -37.65 -36.65 25.74
N PHE A 3 -37.32 -36.25 24.52
CA PHE A 3 -36.07 -36.60 23.85
C PHE A 3 -34.95 -35.71 24.42
N ASN A 4 -34.01 -36.31 25.15
CA ASN A 4 -32.80 -35.65 25.61
C ASN A 4 -31.71 -35.85 24.54
N ALA A 5 -31.49 -34.84 23.70
CA ALA A 5 -30.38 -34.83 22.74
C ALA A 5 -29.12 -34.25 23.41
N LYS A 6 -28.15 -35.11 23.75
CA LYS A 6 -26.80 -34.68 24.14
C LYS A 6 -26.02 -34.32 22.88
N LEU A 7 -25.84 -33.03 22.60
CA LEU A 7 -24.88 -32.55 21.60
C LEU A 7 -23.45 -32.70 22.16
N THR A 8 -22.68 -33.63 21.62
CA THR A 8 -21.24 -33.74 21.87
C THR A 8 -20.47 -32.85 20.89
N ALA A 9 -20.03 -31.67 21.35
CA ALA A 9 -19.13 -30.82 20.57
C ALA A 9 -17.74 -31.45 20.50
N ARG A 10 -17.36 -31.99 19.34
CA ARG A 10 -15.98 -32.38 19.04
C ARG A 10 -15.16 -31.13 18.70
N LEU A 11 -14.25 -30.76 19.61
CA LEU A 11 -13.18 -29.79 19.33
C LEU A 11 -12.22 -30.38 18.28
N ILE A 12 -12.34 -29.92 17.03
CA ILE A 12 -11.36 -30.19 15.99
C ILE A 12 -10.22 -29.18 16.17
N THR A 13 -9.15 -29.59 16.84
CA THR A 13 -7.92 -28.78 16.91
C THR A 13 -7.18 -28.89 15.58
N PHE A 14 -7.31 -27.86 14.73
CA PHE A 14 -6.42 -27.69 13.58
C PHE A 14 -5.00 -27.36 14.08
N ARG A 15 -4.08 -28.34 14.04
CA ARG A 15 -2.65 -28.07 14.18
C ARG A 15 -2.14 -27.47 12.87
N LEU A 16 -2.06 -26.15 12.78
CA LEU A 16 -1.30 -25.48 11.73
C LEU A 16 0.20 -25.71 11.96
N PRO A 17 0.96 -26.17 10.95
CA PRO A 17 2.41 -26.28 11.07
C PRO A 17 3.01 -24.87 11.11
N VAL A 18 3.51 -24.47 12.29
CA VAL A 18 4.30 -23.24 12.45
C VAL A 18 5.62 -23.45 11.71
N ARG A 19 5.76 -22.89 10.50
CA ARG A 19 7.04 -22.83 9.80
C ARG A 19 7.99 -21.94 10.59
N TYR A 20 8.96 -22.55 11.26
CA TYR A 20 10.05 -21.84 11.91
C TYR A 20 10.98 -21.29 10.81
N PHE A 21 10.83 -20.01 10.46
CA PHE A 21 11.78 -19.34 9.58
C PHE A 21 13.16 -19.29 10.25
N SER A 22 14.17 -19.84 9.58
CA SER A 22 15.56 -19.68 9.97
C SER A 22 15.90 -18.19 10.09
N LYS A 23 16.18 -17.73 11.32
CA LYS A 23 16.73 -16.39 11.57
C LYS A 23 18.20 -16.41 11.18
N SER A 24 18.52 -16.14 9.92
CA SER A 24 19.91 -15.85 9.54
C SER A 24 20.42 -14.63 10.34
N LYS A 25 21.62 -14.74 10.93
CA LYS A 25 22.25 -13.60 11.62
C LYS A 25 22.53 -12.51 10.58
N LYS A 26 21.82 -11.39 10.68
CA LYS A 26 22.06 -10.21 9.83
C LYS A 26 23.46 -9.67 10.11
N SER A 27 24.19 -9.29 9.06
CA SER A 27 25.53 -8.70 9.20
C SER A 27 25.50 -7.41 10.02
N THR A 28 26.63 -7.09 10.67
CA THR A 28 26.80 -5.88 11.50
C THR A 28 26.50 -4.59 10.72
N ALA A 29 26.88 -4.54 9.44
CA ALA A 29 26.56 -3.43 8.54
C ALA A 29 25.05 -3.29 8.28
N THR A 30 24.35 -4.40 8.01
CA THR A 30 22.90 -4.42 7.83
C THR A 30 22.17 -4.00 9.10
N LEU A 31 22.63 -4.46 10.27
CA LEU A 31 22.06 -4.05 11.56
C LEU A 31 22.27 -2.55 11.83
N LYS A 32 23.46 -2.01 11.54
CA LYS A 32 23.75 -0.57 11.67
C LYS A 32 22.87 0.27 10.73
N TYR A 33 22.69 -0.18 9.49
CA TYR A 33 21.80 0.48 8.51
C TYR A 33 20.34 0.46 8.99
N LEU A 34 19.83 -0.69 9.41
CA LEU A 34 18.46 -0.82 9.92
C LEU A 34 18.22 0.06 11.16
N ARG A 35 19.18 0.11 12.10
CA ARG A 35 19.09 1.01 13.26
C ARG A 35 19.01 2.47 12.82
N LYS A 36 19.85 2.90 11.88
CA LYS A 36 19.84 4.26 11.34
C LYS A 36 18.52 4.61 10.66
N GLN A 37 17.95 3.69 9.88
CA GLN A 37 16.64 3.88 9.25
C GLN A 37 15.53 3.98 10.31
N CYS A 38 15.58 3.14 11.34
CA CYS A 38 14.57 3.19 12.41
C CYS A 38 14.66 4.47 13.25
N SER A 39 15.85 5.06 13.37
CA SER A 39 16.12 6.26 14.16
C SER A 39 16.06 7.56 13.36
N ASP A 40 15.73 7.54 12.07
CA ASP A 40 15.60 8.79 11.31
C ASP A 40 14.38 9.58 11.80
N GLU A 41 14.48 10.91 11.70
CA GLU A 41 13.46 11.83 12.22
C GLU A 41 12.09 11.54 11.59
N PHE A 42 12.07 11.25 10.29
CA PHE A 42 10.83 10.96 9.57
C PHE A 42 10.20 9.62 9.97
N SER A 43 10.97 8.57 10.32
CA SER A 43 10.38 7.36 10.89
C SER A 43 9.87 7.58 12.30
N ARG A 44 10.50 8.46 13.09
CA ARG A 44 9.97 8.86 14.40
C ARG A 44 8.64 9.59 14.22
N LYS A 45 8.63 10.64 13.39
CA LYS A 45 7.41 11.42 13.07
C LYS A 45 6.31 10.54 12.47
N ALA A 46 6.64 9.57 11.61
CA ALA A 46 5.65 8.64 11.05
C ALA A 46 4.98 7.81 12.15
N ARG A 47 5.75 7.33 13.14
CA ARG A 47 5.17 6.61 14.29
C ARG A 47 4.33 7.53 15.18
N GLU A 48 4.78 8.75 15.43
CA GLU A 48 4.05 9.74 16.23
C GLU A 48 2.70 10.11 15.59
N HIS A 49 2.68 10.28 14.27
CA HIS A 49 1.47 10.57 13.51
C HIS A 49 0.73 9.31 13.00
N SER A 50 1.12 8.11 13.46
CA SER A 50 0.50 6.82 13.08
C SER A 50 0.46 6.52 11.56
N TYR A 51 1.40 7.06 10.79
CA TYR A 51 1.63 6.68 9.41
C TYR A 51 2.40 5.37 9.31
N ARG A 52 2.00 4.52 8.37
CA ARG A 52 2.60 3.18 8.17
C ARG A 52 4.05 3.22 7.69
N ALA A 53 4.45 4.29 7.01
CA ALA A 53 5.81 4.47 6.54
C ALA A 53 6.20 5.94 6.49
N ARG A 54 7.50 6.21 6.57
CA ARG A 54 8.07 7.57 6.47
C ARG A 54 7.85 8.23 5.10
N SER A 55 7.54 7.44 4.06
CA SER A 55 7.24 7.94 2.72
C SER A 55 5.98 8.81 2.68
N ALA A 56 5.09 8.72 3.67
CA ALA A 56 3.91 9.59 3.79
C ALA A 56 4.29 11.09 3.73
N TYR A 57 5.39 11.47 4.37
CA TYR A 57 5.89 12.85 4.37
C TYR A 57 6.29 13.34 2.98
N LYS A 58 6.76 12.45 2.08
CA LYS A 58 7.06 12.86 0.71
C LYS A 58 5.80 13.36 0.01
N LEU A 59 4.69 12.63 0.16
CA LEU A 59 3.43 13.00 -0.48
C LEU A 59 2.85 14.28 0.13
N LEU A 60 2.95 14.43 1.46
CA LEU A 60 2.58 15.67 2.14
C LEU A 60 3.36 16.88 1.62
N GLU A 61 4.69 16.77 1.53
CA GLU A 61 5.56 17.84 0.99
C GLU A 61 5.25 18.15 -0.49
N ILE A 62 5.03 17.11 -1.31
CA ILE A 62 4.64 17.26 -2.71
C ILE A 62 3.30 18.00 -2.80
N ASN A 63 2.30 17.59 -2.01
CA ASN A 63 0.99 18.21 -2.07
C ASN A 63 0.99 19.64 -1.51
N GLU A 64 1.78 19.92 -0.48
CA GLU A 64 1.96 21.29 0.05
C GLU A 64 2.52 22.22 -1.03
N LYS A 65 3.49 21.74 -1.82
CA LYS A 65 4.15 22.55 -2.86
C LYS A 65 3.31 22.70 -4.13
N TYR A 66 2.69 21.63 -4.60
CA TYR A 66 2.06 21.59 -5.93
C TYR A 66 0.53 21.53 -5.89
N LYS A 67 -0.08 21.32 -4.72
CA LYS A 67 -1.54 21.20 -4.53
C LYS A 67 -2.19 20.27 -5.57
N ILE A 68 -1.60 19.09 -5.72
CA ILE A 68 -2.03 18.11 -6.72
C ILE A 68 -3.27 17.32 -6.30
N ILE A 69 -3.55 17.23 -5.00
CA ILE A 69 -4.67 16.50 -4.42
C ILE A 69 -5.47 17.46 -3.55
N GLU A 70 -6.77 17.53 -3.83
CA GLU A 70 -7.74 18.36 -3.14
C GLU A 70 -8.90 17.50 -2.58
N PRO A 71 -9.66 18.02 -1.60
CA PRO A 71 -10.86 17.36 -1.12
C PRO A 71 -11.85 17.11 -2.26
N GLY A 72 -12.52 15.96 -2.26
CA GLY A 72 -13.51 15.63 -3.30
C GLY A 72 -12.98 14.82 -4.49
N MET A 73 -11.66 14.68 -4.66
CA MET A 73 -11.07 14.06 -5.85
C MET A 73 -11.13 12.54 -5.88
N VAL A 74 -10.98 11.98 -7.09
CA VAL A 74 -10.79 10.56 -7.36
C VAL A 74 -9.29 10.30 -7.60
N VAL A 75 -8.67 9.57 -6.67
CA VAL A 75 -7.22 9.34 -6.66
C VAL A 75 -6.90 7.85 -6.72
N VAL A 76 -5.96 7.49 -7.60
CA VAL A 76 -5.43 6.12 -7.72
C VAL A 76 -3.94 6.10 -7.32
N ASP A 77 -3.59 5.26 -6.34
CA ASP A 77 -2.22 5.01 -5.88
C ASP A 77 -1.71 3.67 -6.42
N VAL A 78 -0.69 3.73 -7.28
CA VAL A 78 -0.07 2.57 -7.92
C VAL A 78 1.24 2.23 -7.20
N GLY A 79 1.32 1.02 -6.65
CA GLY A 79 2.41 0.61 -5.77
C GLY A 79 2.14 1.03 -4.32
N ALA A 80 0.89 0.89 -3.91
CA ALA A 80 0.39 1.46 -2.66
C ALA A 80 0.97 0.81 -1.41
N ALA A 81 1.52 -0.42 -1.43
CA ALA A 81 1.98 -1.10 -0.23
C ALA A 81 3.15 -0.35 0.43
N PRO A 82 3.12 -0.08 1.76
CA PRO A 82 2.23 -0.65 2.79
C PRO A 82 0.92 0.12 3.06
N GLY A 83 0.60 1.14 2.27
CA GLY A 83 -0.62 1.95 2.35
C GLY A 83 -0.41 3.34 2.95
N SER A 84 0.83 3.79 3.14
CA SER A 84 1.12 5.08 3.77
C SER A 84 0.69 6.29 2.94
N TRP A 85 0.78 6.20 1.61
CA TRP A 85 0.30 7.25 0.71
C TRP A 85 -1.22 7.25 0.68
N CYS A 86 -1.87 6.09 0.57
CA CYS A 86 -3.32 5.96 0.76
C CYS A 86 -3.85 6.58 2.05
N GLN A 87 -3.14 6.49 3.19
CA GLN A 87 -3.54 7.17 4.44
C GLN A 87 -3.60 8.68 4.25
N VAL A 88 -2.53 9.26 3.72
CA VAL A 88 -2.44 10.71 3.46
C VAL A 88 -3.49 11.16 2.46
N VAL A 89 -3.69 10.39 1.37
CA VAL A 89 -4.70 10.70 0.36
C VAL A 89 -6.11 10.68 0.98
N ALA A 90 -6.44 9.67 1.78
CA ALA A 90 -7.76 9.59 2.43
C ALA A 90 -8.02 10.79 3.36
N ASP A 91 -7.00 11.23 4.10
CA ASP A 91 -7.08 12.40 4.99
C ASP A 91 -7.36 13.70 4.21
N ILE A 92 -6.76 13.86 3.03
CA ILE A 92 -6.91 15.06 2.18
C ILE A 92 -8.22 15.02 1.38
N VAL A 93 -8.50 13.90 0.71
CA VAL A 93 -9.62 13.71 -0.21
C VAL A 93 -10.96 13.61 0.53
N GLN A 94 -10.93 13.04 1.74
CA GLN A 94 -12.10 12.88 2.62
C GLN A 94 -13.28 12.13 1.96
N PRO A 95 -13.10 10.88 1.52
CA PRO A 95 -14.14 10.08 0.86
C PRO A 95 -15.36 9.76 1.73
N ASN A 96 -15.25 9.91 3.05
CA ASN A 96 -16.37 9.77 3.98
C ASN A 96 -17.20 11.07 4.13
N VAL A 97 -16.74 12.18 3.55
CA VAL A 97 -17.37 13.50 3.61
C VAL A 97 -17.94 13.89 2.24
N TYR A 98 -17.15 13.70 1.18
CA TYR A 98 -17.55 14.00 -0.19
C TYR A 98 -18.01 12.73 -0.91
N GLY A 99 -19.27 12.67 -1.34
CA GLY A 99 -19.87 11.46 -1.92
C GLY A 99 -19.24 11.01 -3.25
N ASP A 100 -18.69 11.95 -4.02
CA ASP A 100 -18.03 11.67 -5.31
C ASP A 100 -16.56 11.26 -5.15
N ALA A 101 -15.97 11.54 -3.99
CA ALA A 101 -14.57 11.31 -3.73
C ALA A 101 -14.26 9.84 -3.58
N PHE A 102 -13.12 9.41 -4.12
CA PHE A 102 -12.77 7.99 -4.19
C PHE A 102 -11.27 7.78 -4.15
N VAL A 103 -10.83 6.81 -3.36
CA VAL A 103 -9.41 6.46 -3.26
C VAL A 103 -9.23 4.98 -3.56
N LEU A 104 -8.33 4.67 -4.48
CA LEU A 104 -8.00 3.30 -4.87
C LEU A 104 -6.50 3.05 -4.77
N GLY A 105 -6.08 2.12 -3.91
CA GLY A 105 -4.71 1.62 -3.86
C GLY A 105 -4.55 0.30 -4.62
N ILE A 106 -3.48 0.16 -5.41
CA ILE A 106 -3.19 -1.03 -6.20
C ILE A 106 -1.76 -1.48 -5.91
N ASP A 107 -1.58 -2.75 -5.56
CA ASP A 107 -0.24 -3.31 -5.34
C ASP A 107 -0.21 -4.83 -5.54
N LEU A 108 0.98 -5.36 -5.80
CA LEU A 108 1.28 -6.80 -5.86
C LEU A 108 1.33 -7.44 -4.46
N GLN A 109 1.49 -6.64 -3.41
CA GLN A 109 1.58 -7.08 -2.02
C GLN A 109 0.25 -6.88 -1.29
N PRO A 110 -0.02 -7.70 -0.26
CA PRO A 110 -1.21 -7.50 0.57
C PRO A 110 -1.10 -6.18 1.35
N ILE A 111 -2.21 -5.44 1.43
CA ILE A 111 -2.27 -4.16 2.13
C ILE A 111 -3.31 -4.23 3.24
N MET A 112 -2.94 -3.79 4.44
CA MET A 112 -3.92 -3.67 5.52
C MET A 112 -4.98 -2.61 5.17
N PRO A 113 -6.28 -2.84 5.43
CA PRO A 113 -7.31 -1.87 5.07
C PRO A 113 -7.09 -0.51 5.75
N VAL A 114 -7.45 0.56 5.05
CA VAL A 114 -7.44 1.95 5.52
C VAL A 114 -8.87 2.48 5.36
N SER A 115 -9.37 3.21 6.36
CA SER A 115 -10.72 3.76 6.31
C SER A 115 -10.88 4.69 5.10
N GLY A 116 -11.98 4.54 4.36
CA GLY A 116 -12.26 5.35 3.16
C GLY A 116 -11.46 4.98 1.91
N VAL A 117 -10.64 3.92 1.94
CA VAL A 117 -9.81 3.52 0.79
C VAL A 117 -10.20 2.14 0.29
N ASN A 118 -10.34 2.01 -1.03
CA ASN A 118 -10.51 0.74 -1.72
C ASN A 118 -9.14 0.19 -2.13
N PHE A 119 -8.97 -1.13 -2.07
CA PHE A 119 -7.71 -1.76 -2.45
C PHE A 119 -7.93 -2.88 -3.46
N LEU A 120 -7.06 -2.90 -4.47
CA LEU A 120 -6.77 -4.07 -5.30
C LEU A 120 -5.38 -4.56 -4.93
N ASP A 121 -5.29 -5.30 -3.83
CA ASP A 121 -4.05 -5.94 -3.41
C ASP A 121 -3.83 -7.25 -4.18
N LEU A 122 -2.59 -7.78 -4.12
CA LEU A 122 -2.17 -8.97 -4.88
C LEU A 122 -2.47 -8.88 -6.39
N SER A 123 -2.49 -7.66 -6.93
CA SER A 123 -2.94 -7.37 -8.29
C SER A 123 -1.82 -6.71 -9.10
N ASP A 124 -1.55 -7.25 -10.28
CA ASP A 124 -0.59 -6.67 -11.21
C ASP A 124 -1.28 -5.60 -12.05
N ILE A 125 -0.82 -4.35 -11.95
CA ILE A 125 -1.35 -3.23 -12.71
C ILE A 125 -1.27 -3.45 -14.22
N THR A 126 -0.30 -4.25 -14.71
CA THR A 126 -0.15 -4.51 -16.15
C THR A 126 -1.13 -5.56 -16.69
N ALA A 127 -1.82 -6.29 -15.80
CA ALA A 127 -2.74 -7.34 -16.19
C ALA A 127 -4.10 -6.76 -16.59
N GLN A 128 -4.64 -7.26 -17.71
CA GLN A 128 -5.95 -6.84 -18.24
C GLN A 128 -7.09 -7.01 -17.22
N LYS A 129 -7.06 -8.09 -16.44
CA LYS A 129 -8.01 -8.34 -15.36
C LYS A 129 -8.02 -7.23 -14.32
N THR A 130 -6.85 -6.70 -13.97
CA THR A 130 -6.73 -5.60 -13.02
C THR A 130 -7.34 -4.32 -13.61
N HIS A 131 -7.11 -4.04 -14.89
CA HIS A 131 -7.75 -2.92 -15.57
C HIS A 131 -9.27 -3.01 -15.56
N GLU A 132 -9.84 -4.20 -15.77
CA GLU A 132 -11.28 -4.44 -15.69
C GLU A 132 -11.81 -4.20 -14.28
N ASN A 133 -11.12 -4.71 -13.25
CA ASN A 133 -11.47 -4.49 -11.86
C ASN A 133 -11.43 -2.99 -11.48
N ILE A 134 -10.41 -2.25 -11.95
CA ILE A 134 -10.31 -0.80 -11.73
C ILE A 134 -11.53 -0.10 -12.34
N LYS A 135 -11.88 -0.41 -13.59
CA LYS A 135 -13.04 0.19 -14.27
C LYS A 135 -14.35 -0.09 -13.52
N GLN A 136 -14.52 -1.32 -13.03
CA GLN A 136 -15.68 -1.70 -12.23
C GLN A 136 -15.75 -0.92 -10.92
N LEU A 137 -14.63 -0.81 -10.20
CA LEU A 137 -14.57 -0.08 -8.93
C LEU A 137 -14.79 1.43 -9.09
N LEU A 138 -14.26 2.02 -10.16
CA LEU A 138 -14.50 3.43 -10.48
C LEU A 138 -15.97 3.69 -10.79
N ASN A 139 -16.70 2.70 -11.31
CA ASN A 139 -18.14 2.78 -11.60
C ASN A 139 -18.51 4.03 -12.44
N GLY A 140 -17.72 4.28 -13.49
CA GLY A 140 -17.92 5.42 -14.39
C GLY A 140 -17.32 6.75 -13.93
N ARG A 141 -16.72 6.82 -12.72
CA ARG A 141 -15.96 7.99 -12.28
C ARG A 141 -14.70 8.21 -13.13
N SER A 142 -14.41 9.46 -13.46
CA SER A 142 -13.11 9.86 -13.99
C SER A 142 -12.07 9.85 -12.87
N VAL A 143 -10.82 9.52 -13.19
CA VAL A 143 -9.70 9.63 -12.26
C VAL A 143 -9.08 11.00 -12.44
N ASP A 144 -8.99 11.78 -11.35
CA ASP A 144 -8.39 13.11 -11.36
C ASP A 144 -6.87 13.02 -11.24
N VAL A 145 -6.38 12.13 -10.38
CA VAL A 145 -4.94 12.02 -10.06
C VAL A 145 -4.51 10.56 -9.95
N VAL A 146 -3.39 10.24 -10.59
CA VAL A 146 -2.66 8.98 -10.40
C VAL A 146 -1.32 9.29 -9.74
N ILE A 147 -1.03 8.63 -8.62
CA ILE A 147 0.23 8.74 -7.89
C ILE A 147 0.95 7.39 -7.83
N SER A 148 2.28 7.42 -7.68
CA SER A 148 3.08 6.19 -7.48
C SER A 148 4.40 6.47 -6.76
N ASP A 149 4.71 5.68 -5.72
CA ASP A 149 6.05 5.61 -5.09
C ASP A 149 6.80 4.33 -5.53
N MET A 150 6.46 3.76 -6.70
CA MET A 150 7.13 2.57 -7.22
C MET A 150 8.62 2.83 -7.50
N ALA A 151 9.47 2.38 -6.58
CA ALA A 151 10.91 2.34 -6.77
C ALA A 151 11.39 0.89 -7.00
N PRO A 152 12.30 0.63 -7.97
CA PRO A 152 12.84 -0.71 -8.16
C PRO A 152 13.72 -1.11 -6.98
N ASN A 153 13.66 -2.40 -6.62
CA ASN A 153 14.50 -2.96 -5.56
C ASN A 153 15.97 -2.59 -5.76
N PRO A 154 16.64 -2.02 -4.73
CA PRO A 154 18.00 -1.54 -4.87
C PRO A 154 18.94 -2.71 -5.13
N THR A 155 19.33 -2.88 -6.40
CA THR A 155 20.46 -3.72 -6.78
C THR A 155 21.71 -2.90 -6.48
N GLY A 156 22.63 -3.37 -5.64
CA GLY A 156 23.80 -2.61 -5.16
C GLY A 156 24.76 -2.04 -6.23
N LYS A 157 24.42 -2.11 -7.52
CA LYS A 157 25.10 -1.45 -8.64
C LYS A 157 24.24 -0.29 -9.16
N ARG A 158 24.75 0.94 -9.01
CA ARG A 158 24.08 2.21 -9.34
C ARG A 158 23.54 2.28 -10.78
N ARG A 159 24.26 1.70 -11.75
CA ARG A 159 23.88 1.67 -13.19
C ARG A 159 22.60 0.87 -13.46
N ASN A 160 22.42 -0.25 -12.77
CA ASN A 160 21.24 -1.11 -12.94
C ASN A 160 19.98 -0.49 -12.33
N TRP A 161 20.16 0.47 -11.40
CA TRP A 161 19.06 1.17 -10.75
C TRP A 161 18.42 2.21 -11.69
N GLN A 162 19.24 2.99 -12.42
CA GLN A 162 18.76 3.94 -13.41
C GLN A 162 17.94 3.28 -14.52
N LEU A 163 18.42 2.15 -15.06
CA LEU A 163 17.73 1.41 -16.12
C LEU A 163 16.33 0.92 -15.69
N LYS A 164 16.20 0.45 -14.44
CA LYS A 164 14.91 -0.01 -13.90
C LYS A 164 13.93 1.13 -13.62
N ILE A 165 14.42 2.32 -13.27
CA ILE A 165 13.57 3.50 -13.11
C ILE A 165 13.00 3.90 -14.47
N SER A 166 13.84 3.94 -15.51
CA SER A 166 13.40 4.27 -16.87
C SER A 166 12.40 3.26 -17.45
N SER A 167 12.51 1.98 -17.11
CA SER A 167 11.50 0.99 -17.52
C SER A 167 10.18 1.18 -16.77
N ASN A 168 10.21 1.51 -15.47
CA ASN A 168 8.99 1.72 -14.69
C ASN A 168 8.23 2.98 -15.14
N SER A 169 8.94 4.06 -15.52
CA SER A 169 8.28 5.26 -16.05
C SER A 169 7.60 5.01 -17.39
N GLN A 170 8.14 4.13 -18.24
CA GLN A 170 7.52 3.76 -19.51
C GLN A 170 6.27 2.89 -19.35
N ILE A 171 6.16 2.12 -18.25
CA ILE A 171 4.95 1.35 -17.93
C ILE A 171 3.80 2.28 -17.48
N ALA A 172 4.14 3.42 -16.85
CA ALA A 172 3.18 4.42 -16.41
C ALA A 172 2.76 5.42 -17.51
N ALA A 173 3.43 5.42 -18.66
CA ALA A 173 3.05 6.25 -19.80
C ALA A 173 2.01 5.50 -20.67
N PRO A 174 0.88 6.11 -21.03
CA PRO A 174 -0.05 5.50 -21.97
C PRO A 174 0.66 5.27 -23.32
N ARG A 175 0.46 4.09 -23.91
CA ARG A 175 0.86 3.80 -25.30
C ARG A 175 -0.10 4.44 -26.29
#